data_AF-A0A4Q2XQI6-F1
#
_entry.id   AF-A0A4Q2XQI6-F1
#
_cell.length_a   1.000
_cell.length_b   1.000
_cell.length_c   1.000
_cell.angle_alpha   90.00
_cell.angle_beta   90.00
_cell.angle_gamma   90.00
#
_symmetry.space_group_name_H-M   'P 1'
#
loop_
_entity.id
_entity.type
_entity.pdbx_description
1 polymer ?
#
loop_
_entity_poly.entity_id
_entity_poly.type
_entity_poly.pdbx_seq_one_letter_code
_entity_poly.pdbx_strand_id
1 'polypeptide(L)'
;AKAGHHELADALGAELQSAGSPDTPSVVRWNVLVTHHGSRGLGAHVYKRGQKAAEKQTAKTAAGIPTAACWLDFDSEEGAAYWEALQYVSRWTLANHQCIHASLAEKLGTVIAASVGNEHNFVWKRDRLFLHGKGATPAWNDDLGRPRIGLIPLHMAAPILLVLGRDNTEYLSFAPHGAGRNVSRRAAVRAFQQDDGLGPDSKELQRLVSEQTPGIAVRWWHKKPDLSETPMAYKPAAQVKAQIAQFGLAEVVAEIRPLGCIMAGDAGPRPWERDKDLTPKQKRQIEHRADRRKSRRGLLSWDDDPEGGE
;
A
#
# COMPACT_ATOMS: atom_id res chain seq x y z
N ALA A 1 20.52 19.77 12.36
CA ALA A 1 19.60 20.71 11.69
C ALA A 1 18.41 19.92 11.17
N LYS A 2 17.17 20.41 11.28
CA LYS A 2 15.97 19.73 10.75
C LYS A 2 15.92 20.00 9.24
N ALA A 3 16.70 19.25 8.48
CA ALA A 3 16.60 19.22 7.04
C ALA A 3 15.19 18.79 6.65
N GLY A 4 14.39 19.72 6.14
CA GLY A 4 13.14 19.41 5.47
C GLY A 4 13.41 18.58 4.21
N HIS A 5 12.34 18.10 3.57
CA HIS A 5 12.36 17.34 2.32
C HIS A 5 13.38 17.84 1.27
N HIS A 6 13.62 19.15 1.22
CA HIS A 6 14.44 19.80 0.22
C HIS A 6 15.94 19.78 0.52
N GLU A 7 16.35 20.03 1.77
CA GLU A 7 17.78 19.98 2.15
C GLU A 7 18.36 18.57 1.97
N LEU A 8 17.54 17.53 2.18
CA LEU A 8 17.97 16.16 1.89
C LEU A 8 18.04 15.88 0.38
N ALA A 9 17.12 16.43 -0.42
CA ALA A 9 17.16 16.31 -1.88
C ALA A 9 18.39 16.99 -2.46
N ASP A 10 18.67 18.19 -2.00
CA ASP A 10 19.80 19.00 -2.43
C ASP A 10 21.12 18.37 -1.94
N ALA A 11 21.17 17.86 -0.70
CA ALA A 11 22.35 17.16 -0.18
C ALA A 11 22.60 15.79 -0.86
N LEU A 12 21.57 14.97 -1.06
CA LEU A 12 21.69 13.71 -1.80
C LEU A 12 22.04 13.96 -3.27
N GLY A 13 21.43 14.97 -3.89
CA GLY A 13 21.73 15.38 -5.26
C GLY A 13 23.17 15.90 -5.41
N ALA A 14 23.64 16.73 -4.49
CA ALA A 14 25.00 17.24 -4.48
C ALA A 14 26.04 16.14 -4.19
N GLU A 15 25.76 15.21 -3.27
CA GLU A 15 26.62 14.04 -3.01
C GLU A 15 26.72 13.15 -4.26
N LEU A 16 25.59 12.85 -4.92
CA LEU A 16 25.55 12.05 -6.16
C LEU A 16 26.29 12.73 -7.32
N GLN A 17 26.21 14.05 -7.44
CA GLN A 17 26.95 14.82 -8.45
C GLN A 17 28.46 14.90 -8.14
N SER A 18 28.84 15.00 -6.87
CA SER A 18 30.25 15.03 -6.46
C SER A 18 30.94 13.66 -6.57
N ALA A 19 30.18 12.57 -6.50
CA ALA A 19 30.64 11.21 -6.74
C ALA A 19 30.90 10.90 -8.23
N GLY A 20 30.73 11.88 -9.13
CA GLY A 20 31.06 11.78 -10.55
C GLY A 20 32.56 11.80 -10.88
N SER A 21 33.46 11.73 -9.89
CA SER A 21 34.88 11.48 -10.13
C SER A 21 35.11 9.97 -10.30
N PRO A 22 35.73 9.48 -11.39
CA PRO A 22 35.76 8.05 -11.75
C PRO A 22 36.41 7.10 -10.72
N ASP A 23 37.19 7.61 -9.76
CA ASP A 23 38.15 6.81 -9.00
C ASP A 23 37.86 6.68 -7.50
N THR A 24 36.68 7.05 -6.98
CA THR A 24 36.32 6.64 -5.60
C THR A 24 34.82 6.64 -5.35
N PRO A 25 34.15 5.47 -5.23
CA PRO A 25 32.80 5.44 -4.70
C PRO A 25 32.86 5.71 -3.20
N SER A 26 32.61 6.94 -2.77
CA SER A 26 32.34 7.25 -1.36
C SER A 26 30.98 6.67 -1.00
N VAL A 27 30.93 5.38 -0.68
CA VAL A 27 29.69 4.72 -0.23
C VAL A 27 29.34 5.26 1.16
N VAL A 28 28.57 6.35 1.21
CA VAL A 28 27.96 6.81 2.46
C VAL A 28 26.90 5.78 2.85
N ARG A 29 27.14 5.05 3.94
CA ARG A 29 26.17 4.08 4.48
C ARG A 29 25.25 4.76 5.48
N TRP A 30 23.97 4.81 5.13
CA TRP A 30 22.92 5.29 6.02
C TRP A 30 22.20 4.13 6.70
N ASN A 31 21.97 4.24 8.01
CA ASN A 31 21.00 3.38 8.70
C ASN A 31 19.63 4.04 8.59
N VAL A 32 18.67 3.37 7.94
CA VAL A 32 17.36 3.94 7.62
C VAL A 32 16.27 3.19 8.36
N LEU A 33 15.38 3.95 9.02
CA LEU A 33 14.11 3.44 9.52
C LEU A 33 13.01 3.85 8.54
N VAL A 34 12.26 2.86 8.03
CA VAL A 34 11.05 3.11 7.25
C VAL A 34 9.85 2.57 8.00
N THR A 35 8.83 3.40 8.17
CA THR A 35 7.54 2.98 8.71
C THR A 35 6.48 3.10 7.62
N HIS A 36 5.68 2.05 7.43
CA HIS A 36 4.62 2.03 6.42
C HIS A 36 3.28 1.68 7.08
N HIS A 37 2.48 2.70 7.39
CA HIS A 37 1.15 2.54 7.96
C HIS A 37 0.28 3.76 7.63
N GLY A 38 -1.04 3.62 7.75
CA GLY A 38 -1.97 4.74 7.55
C GLY A 38 -2.42 5.37 8.86
N SER A 39 -3.47 6.20 8.77
CA SER A 39 -4.15 6.94 9.84
C SER A 39 -4.79 6.10 10.97
N ARG A 40 -4.54 4.78 11.01
CA ARG A 40 -5.18 3.84 11.94
C ARG A 40 -6.72 3.91 11.82
N GLY A 41 -7.43 3.74 12.93
CA GLY A 41 -8.90 3.78 12.96
C GLY A 41 -9.49 5.14 12.58
N LEU A 42 -8.79 6.24 12.86
CA LEU A 42 -9.31 7.60 12.67
C LEU A 42 -9.73 7.85 11.21
N GLY A 43 -8.83 7.65 10.25
CA GLY A 43 -9.17 7.84 8.83
C GLY A 43 -10.23 6.85 8.33
N ALA A 44 -10.31 5.64 8.89
CA ALA A 44 -11.38 4.71 8.56
C ALA A 44 -12.75 5.22 9.03
N HIS A 45 -12.82 5.91 10.17
CA HIS A 45 -14.05 6.56 10.63
C HIS A 45 -14.41 7.77 9.78
N VAL A 46 -13.44 8.60 9.40
CA VAL A 46 -13.63 9.74 8.50
C VAL A 46 -14.17 9.25 7.14
N TYR A 47 -13.52 8.25 6.53
CA TYR A 47 -13.99 7.63 5.28
C TYR A 47 -15.43 7.13 5.38
N LYS A 48 -15.78 6.36 6.42
CA LYS A 48 -17.15 5.84 6.58
C LYS A 48 -18.21 6.94 6.70
N ARG A 49 -17.88 8.06 7.36
CA ARG A 49 -18.79 9.21 7.49
C ARG A 49 -18.90 9.96 6.16
N GLY A 50 -17.77 10.22 5.51
CA GLY A 50 -17.72 10.87 4.18
C GLY A 50 -18.48 10.08 3.13
N GLN A 51 -18.30 8.76 3.07
CA GLN A 51 -18.99 7.86 2.15
C GLN A 51 -20.52 7.93 2.31
N LYS A 52 -21.03 7.95 3.55
CA LYS A 52 -22.47 8.13 3.81
C LYS A 52 -22.98 9.50 3.40
N ALA A 53 -22.18 10.56 3.58
CA ALA A 53 -22.53 11.90 3.14
C ALA A 53 -22.54 11.97 1.59
N ALA A 54 -21.54 11.37 0.94
CA ALA A 54 -21.43 11.27 -0.51
C ALA A 54 -22.65 10.56 -1.12
N GLU A 55 -23.04 9.42 -0.57
CA GLU A 55 -24.25 8.68 -1.00
C GLU A 55 -25.50 9.55 -0.93
N LYS A 56 -25.70 10.26 0.19
CA LYS A 56 -26.86 11.15 0.37
C LYS A 56 -26.85 12.32 -0.60
N GLN A 57 -25.70 12.93 -0.85
CA GLN A 57 -25.60 14.08 -1.76
C GLN A 57 -25.75 13.63 -3.22
N THR A 58 -25.07 12.55 -3.61
CA THR A 58 -25.17 11.98 -4.96
C THR A 58 -26.60 11.60 -5.28
N ALA A 59 -27.34 10.99 -4.35
CA ALA A 59 -28.73 10.60 -4.56
C ALA A 59 -29.70 11.78 -4.80
N LYS A 60 -29.31 13.02 -4.44
CA LYS A 60 -30.11 14.24 -4.72
C LYS A 60 -29.94 14.72 -6.16
N THR A 61 -28.81 14.43 -6.79
CA THR A 61 -28.40 15.02 -8.08
C THR A 61 -28.24 14.00 -9.20
N ALA A 62 -28.09 12.72 -8.88
CA ALA A 62 -27.90 11.64 -9.84
C ALA A 62 -28.55 10.33 -9.38
N ALA A 63 -29.00 9.52 -10.35
CA ALA A 63 -29.55 8.19 -10.13
C ALA A 63 -28.66 7.11 -10.77
N GLY A 64 -28.70 5.89 -10.23
CA GLY A 64 -27.98 4.73 -10.78
C GLY A 64 -26.47 4.72 -10.54
N ILE A 65 -25.92 5.66 -9.76
CA ILE A 65 -24.50 5.70 -9.41
C ILE A 65 -24.18 4.61 -8.38
N PRO A 66 -23.20 3.72 -8.64
CA PRO A 66 -22.75 2.75 -7.65
C PRO A 66 -22.24 3.46 -6.39
N THR A 67 -22.51 2.88 -5.22
CA THR A 67 -22.08 3.44 -3.93
C THR A 67 -20.60 3.83 -3.90
N ALA A 68 -19.73 3.00 -4.45
CA ALA A 68 -18.28 3.25 -4.48
C ALA A 68 -17.84 4.44 -5.37
N ALA A 69 -18.74 4.96 -6.20
CA ALA A 69 -18.52 6.09 -7.10
C ALA A 69 -19.31 7.35 -6.68
N CYS A 70 -20.01 7.33 -5.55
CA CYS A 70 -20.64 8.52 -4.99
C CYS A 70 -19.59 9.56 -4.59
N TRP A 71 -19.90 10.84 -4.76
CA TRP A 71 -18.99 11.94 -4.50
C TRP A 71 -19.59 12.96 -3.53
N LEU A 72 -18.69 13.80 -2.99
CA LEU A 72 -19.05 15.02 -2.28
C LEU A 72 -18.63 16.22 -3.14
N ASP A 73 -19.53 17.18 -3.29
CA ASP A 73 -19.22 18.47 -3.89
C ASP A 73 -18.39 19.30 -2.91
N PHE A 74 -17.18 19.68 -3.29
CA PHE A 74 -16.27 20.46 -2.45
C PHE A 74 -16.86 21.81 -2.03
N ASP A 75 -17.69 22.43 -2.88
CA ASP A 75 -18.28 23.73 -2.60
C ASP A 75 -19.48 23.64 -1.63
N SER A 76 -19.93 22.42 -1.30
CA SER A 76 -20.92 22.20 -0.23
C SER A 76 -20.28 22.25 1.16
N GLU A 77 -21.09 22.59 2.17
CA GLU A 77 -20.63 22.60 3.58
C GLU A 77 -20.05 21.24 3.98
N GLU A 78 -20.72 20.14 3.64
CA GLU A 78 -20.24 18.79 3.95
C GLU A 78 -18.97 18.41 3.19
N GLY A 79 -18.83 18.85 1.94
CA GLY A 79 -17.62 18.60 1.15
C GLY A 79 -16.41 19.35 1.68
N ALA A 80 -16.56 20.63 1.99
CA ALA A 80 -15.52 21.44 2.63
C ALA A 80 -15.13 20.86 4.00
N ALA A 81 -16.11 20.47 4.83
CA ALA A 81 -15.85 19.84 6.12
C ALA A 81 -15.14 18.47 5.97
N TYR A 82 -15.50 17.67 4.96
CA TYR A 82 -14.83 16.41 4.67
C TYR A 82 -13.39 16.63 4.22
N TRP A 83 -13.14 17.62 3.36
CA TRP A 83 -11.79 18.01 2.95
C TRP A 83 -10.92 18.39 4.15
N GLU A 84 -11.40 19.27 5.03
CA GLU A 84 -10.65 19.66 6.23
C GLU A 84 -10.37 18.46 7.15
N ALA A 85 -11.34 17.52 7.27
CA ALA A 85 -11.13 16.28 7.99
C ALA A 85 -10.04 15.41 7.36
N LEU A 86 -9.95 15.33 6.02
CA LEU A 86 -8.86 14.65 5.33
C LEU A 86 -7.51 15.31 5.60
N GLN A 87 -7.44 16.65 5.56
CA GLN A 87 -6.22 17.39 5.87
C GLN A 87 -5.75 17.14 7.31
N TYR A 88 -6.68 17.11 8.26
CA TYR A 88 -6.38 16.74 9.65
C TYR A 88 -5.84 15.31 9.74
N VAL A 89 -6.47 14.35 9.05
CA VAL A 89 -6.03 12.95 9.02
C VAL A 89 -4.63 12.79 8.42
N SER A 90 -4.28 13.56 7.39
CA SER A 90 -2.91 13.59 6.85
C SER A 90 -1.90 14.03 7.91
N ARG A 91 -2.13 15.19 8.56
CA ARG A 91 -1.26 15.68 9.65
C ARG A 91 -1.15 14.70 10.81
N TRP A 92 -2.26 14.09 11.22
CA TRP A 92 -2.29 13.03 12.24
C TRP A 92 -1.41 11.85 11.85
N THR A 93 -1.50 11.40 10.59
CA THR A 93 -0.73 10.26 10.10
C THR A 93 0.75 10.58 10.14
N LEU A 94 1.16 11.75 9.61
CA LEU A 94 2.53 12.21 9.66
C LEU A 94 3.07 12.28 11.10
N ALA A 95 2.30 12.86 12.01
CA ALA A 95 2.68 12.93 13.43
C ALA A 95 2.87 11.53 14.04
N ASN A 96 2.02 10.56 13.70
CA ASN A 96 2.15 9.19 14.18
C ASN A 96 3.47 8.53 13.70
N HIS A 97 3.87 8.74 12.43
CA HIS A 97 5.17 8.31 11.93
C HIS A 97 6.31 8.97 12.70
N GLN A 98 6.24 10.30 12.90
CA GLN A 98 7.25 11.07 13.62
C GLN A 98 7.42 10.61 15.08
N CYS A 99 6.33 10.27 15.77
CA CYS A 99 6.39 9.73 17.13
C CYS A 99 7.18 8.41 17.19
N ILE A 100 6.94 7.50 16.25
CA ILE A 100 7.68 6.22 16.20
C ILE A 100 9.17 6.47 15.91
N HIS A 101 9.47 7.34 14.94
CA HIS A 101 10.85 7.66 14.57
C HIS A 101 11.61 8.32 15.72
N ALA A 102 11.00 9.31 16.37
CA ALA A 102 11.58 10.00 17.52
C ALA A 102 11.80 9.06 18.70
N SER A 103 10.82 8.19 19.01
CA SER A 103 10.95 7.23 20.11
C SER A 103 12.09 6.22 19.87
N LEU A 104 12.28 5.76 18.62
CA LEU A 104 13.41 4.88 18.31
C LEU A 104 14.74 5.63 18.42
N ALA A 105 14.83 6.84 17.87
CA ALA A 105 16.04 7.65 17.92
C ALA A 105 16.47 7.93 19.37
N GLU A 106 15.51 8.31 20.22
CA GLU A 106 15.73 8.53 21.66
C GLU A 106 16.25 7.25 22.35
N LYS A 107 15.62 6.10 22.11
CA LYS A 107 16.05 4.82 22.70
C LYS A 107 17.43 4.37 22.25
N LEU A 108 17.84 4.72 21.03
CA LEU A 108 19.16 4.42 20.50
C LEU A 108 20.22 5.47 20.87
N GLY A 109 19.82 6.60 21.44
CA GLY A 109 20.71 7.74 21.68
C GLY A 109 21.24 8.36 20.39
N THR A 110 20.47 8.30 19.29
CA THR A 110 20.87 8.80 17.97
C THR A 110 20.05 10.00 17.54
N VAL A 111 20.55 10.73 16.54
CA VAL A 111 19.86 11.87 15.93
C VAL A 111 19.39 11.49 14.55
N ILE A 112 18.14 11.85 14.22
CA ILE A 112 17.60 11.69 12.87
C ILE A 112 18.28 12.73 11.98
N ALA A 113 19.13 12.28 11.06
CA ALA A 113 19.80 13.15 10.11
C ALA A 113 18.83 13.77 9.09
N ALA A 114 17.83 12.99 8.66
CA ALA A 114 16.85 13.42 7.68
C ALA A 114 15.55 12.61 7.74
N SER A 115 14.48 13.18 7.19
CA SER A 115 13.18 12.51 7.09
C SER A 115 12.54 12.78 5.74
N VAL A 116 12.02 11.71 5.13
CA VAL A 116 11.25 11.74 3.88
C VAL A 116 10.02 10.88 4.09
N GLY A 117 8.90 11.29 3.51
CA GLY A 117 7.67 10.51 3.46
C GLY A 117 6.75 10.96 2.34
N ASN A 118 5.85 10.09 1.93
CA ASN A 118 4.88 10.38 0.89
C ASN A 118 3.58 9.63 1.17
N GLU A 119 2.45 10.31 1.02
CA GLU A 119 1.14 9.68 1.08
C GLU A 119 0.83 8.96 -0.24
N HIS A 120 0.03 7.90 -0.14
CA HIS A 120 -0.31 7.08 -1.31
C HIS A 120 -1.77 6.64 -1.40
N ASN A 121 -2.57 7.00 -0.40
CA ASN A 121 -4.02 6.79 -0.36
C ASN A 121 -4.63 8.10 0.15
N PHE A 122 -4.65 9.10 -0.71
CA PHE A 122 -4.99 10.47 -0.32
C PHE A 122 -5.61 11.25 -1.49
N VAL A 123 -6.06 12.46 -1.20
CA VAL A 123 -6.57 13.40 -2.20
C VAL A 123 -5.73 14.67 -2.13
N TRP A 124 -5.19 15.10 -3.26
CA TRP A 124 -4.41 16.33 -3.35
C TRP A 124 -5.19 17.37 -4.16
N LYS A 125 -5.13 18.63 -3.75
CA LYS A 125 -5.71 19.73 -4.49
C LYS A 125 -4.61 20.45 -5.27
N ARG A 126 -4.77 20.58 -6.59
CA ARG A 126 -3.94 21.42 -7.46
C ARG A 126 -4.87 22.31 -8.27
N ASP A 127 -4.75 23.62 -8.08
CA ASP A 127 -5.67 24.61 -8.65
C ASP A 127 -7.15 24.26 -8.35
N ARG A 128 -7.90 23.90 -9.40
CA ARG A 128 -9.32 23.52 -9.34
C ARG A 128 -9.54 22.01 -9.31
N LEU A 129 -8.47 21.20 -9.35
CA LEU A 129 -8.55 19.76 -9.45
C LEU A 129 -8.30 19.07 -8.10
N PHE A 130 -9.10 18.05 -7.81
CA PHE A 130 -8.86 17.10 -6.75
C PHE A 130 -8.34 15.80 -7.36
N LEU A 131 -7.08 15.47 -7.06
CA LEU A 131 -6.38 14.30 -7.56
C LEU A 131 -6.51 13.19 -6.52
N HIS A 132 -7.27 12.14 -6.83
CA HIS A 132 -7.51 11.02 -5.92
C HIS A 132 -6.51 9.89 -6.20
N GLY A 133 -5.57 9.66 -5.29
CA GLY A 133 -4.61 8.56 -5.40
C GLY A 133 -4.96 7.41 -4.47
N LYS A 134 -4.93 6.20 -5.04
CA LYS A 134 -5.04 4.94 -4.29
C LYS A 134 -3.95 3.99 -4.76
N GLY A 135 -2.92 3.82 -3.94
CA GLY A 135 -1.68 3.15 -4.32
C GLY A 135 -0.80 3.96 -5.28
N ALA A 136 -0.98 5.28 -5.31
CA ALA A 136 -0.24 6.20 -6.17
C ALA A 136 0.24 7.38 -5.33
N THR A 137 1.45 7.86 -5.60
CA THR A 137 2.08 8.95 -4.88
C THR A 137 2.47 10.09 -5.83
N PRO A 138 2.36 11.36 -5.42
CA PRO A 138 2.71 12.46 -6.29
C PRO A 138 4.18 12.45 -6.68
N ALA A 139 4.43 12.75 -7.95
CA ALA A 139 5.73 12.79 -8.60
C ALA A 139 5.92 14.11 -9.38
N TRP A 140 5.19 15.17 -9.01
CA TRP A 140 5.36 16.52 -9.54
C TRP A 140 6.49 17.28 -8.84
N ASN A 141 6.88 18.41 -9.42
CA ASN A 141 7.79 19.36 -8.80
C ASN A 141 7.10 20.16 -7.68
N ASP A 142 7.87 20.59 -6.69
CA ASP A 142 7.41 21.55 -5.68
C ASP A 142 7.22 22.97 -6.28
N ASP A 143 6.75 23.90 -5.45
CA ASP A 143 6.47 25.28 -5.88
C ASP A 143 7.73 26.04 -6.36
N LEU A 144 8.94 25.52 -6.08
CA LEU A 144 10.22 26.08 -6.54
C LEU A 144 10.77 25.33 -7.76
N GLY A 145 10.01 24.41 -8.35
CA GLY A 145 10.41 23.63 -9.52
C GLY A 145 11.35 22.45 -9.22
N ARG A 146 11.53 22.08 -7.94
CA ARG A 146 12.40 20.95 -7.56
C ARG A 146 11.62 19.63 -7.57
N PRO A 147 12.21 18.53 -8.02
CA PRO A 147 11.52 17.24 -8.05
C PRO A 147 11.21 16.74 -6.64
N ARG A 148 9.97 16.28 -6.44
CA ARG A 148 9.57 15.71 -5.16
C ARG A 148 10.27 14.37 -4.92
N ILE A 149 10.84 14.19 -3.74
CA ILE A 149 11.33 12.87 -3.30
C ILE A 149 10.14 11.99 -2.90
N GLY A 150 10.13 10.74 -3.39
CA GLY A 150 9.21 9.70 -2.99
C GLY A 150 9.89 8.41 -2.54
N LEU A 151 9.16 7.61 -1.75
CA LEU A 151 9.51 6.24 -1.41
C LEU A 151 8.53 5.28 -2.10
N ILE A 152 9.07 4.24 -2.74
CA ILE A 152 8.28 3.18 -3.37
C ILE A 152 8.66 1.84 -2.73
N PRO A 153 7.99 1.44 -1.63
CA PRO A 153 8.17 0.12 -1.04
C PRO A 153 7.60 -0.98 -1.96
N LEU A 154 8.44 -1.93 -2.37
CA LEU A 154 8.03 -3.01 -3.27
C LEU A 154 7.35 -4.14 -2.49
N HIS A 155 8.12 -4.90 -1.70
CA HIS A 155 7.62 -5.89 -0.74
C HIS A 155 8.64 -6.04 0.40
N MET A 156 8.31 -6.81 1.44
CA MET A 156 9.11 -6.87 2.69
C MET A 156 10.56 -7.35 2.54
N ALA A 157 10.92 -7.93 1.38
CA ALA A 157 12.25 -8.45 1.08
C ALA A 157 12.92 -7.80 -0.13
N ALA A 158 12.24 -6.87 -0.80
CA ALA A 158 12.80 -6.11 -1.89
C ALA A 158 13.27 -4.74 -1.39
N PRO A 159 14.16 -4.07 -2.16
CA PRO A 159 14.52 -2.69 -1.86
C PRO A 159 13.30 -1.77 -1.83
N ILE A 160 13.38 -0.75 -1.00
CA ILE A 160 12.51 0.42 -1.08
C ILE A 160 13.23 1.42 -1.99
N LEU A 161 12.58 1.81 -3.08
CA LEU A 161 13.18 2.74 -4.03
C LEU A 161 13.04 4.17 -3.49
N LEU A 162 14.15 4.91 -3.49
CA LEU A 162 14.14 6.36 -3.34
C LEU A 162 14.08 6.97 -4.73
N VAL A 163 13.07 7.79 -4.98
CA VAL A 163 12.82 8.33 -6.31
C VAL A 163 12.68 9.85 -6.30
N LEU A 164 13.02 10.47 -7.42
CA LEU A 164 12.70 11.85 -7.74
C LEU A 164 11.55 11.87 -8.76
N GLY A 165 10.51 12.66 -8.49
CA GLY A 165 9.40 12.84 -9.41
C GLY A 165 9.84 13.44 -10.74
N ARG A 166 9.27 12.96 -11.85
CA ARG A 166 9.57 13.46 -13.21
C ARG A 166 8.57 14.50 -13.72
N ASP A 167 7.57 14.84 -12.93
CA ASP A 167 6.47 15.74 -13.30
C ASP A 167 5.84 15.40 -14.66
N ASN A 168 5.67 14.10 -14.93
CA ASN A 168 5.12 13.64 -16.19
C ASN A 168 3.60 13.88 -16.23
N THR A 169 3.20 14.96 -16.91
CA THR A 169 1.79 15.40 -17.02
C THR A 169 0.90 14.41 -17.76
N GLU A 170 1.45 13.54 -18.61
CA GLU A 170 0.69 12.46 -19.28
C GLU A 170 0.03 11.52 -18.26
N TYR A 171 0.70 11.29 -17.13
CA TYR A 171 0.24 10.44 -16.04
C TYR A 171 -0.14 11.24 -14.79
N LEU A 172 -0.63 12.48 -14.98
CA LEU A 172 -1.03 13.41 -13.92
C LEU A 172 0.07 13.70 -12.88
N SER A 173 1.33 13.50 -13.27
CA SER A 173 2.50 13.63 -12.41
C SER A 173 2.42 12.74 -11.15
N PHE A 174 2.03 11.47 -11.31
CA PHE A 174 2.04 10.45 -10.26
C PHE A 174 2.99 9.29 -10.56
N ALA A 175 3.50 8.68 -9.49
CA ALA A 175 4.26 7.44 -9.50
C ALA A 175 3.54 6.34 -8.71
N PRO A 176 3.82 5.05 -8.97
CA PRO A 176 3.29 3.96 -8.16
C PRO A 176 3.84 4.02 -6.74
N HIS A 177 3.04 3.61 -5.75
CA HIS A 177 3.50 3.52 -4.35
C HIS A 177 4.19 2.19 -4.03
N GLY A 178 3.97 1.15 -4.81
CA GLY A 178 4.58 -0.14 -4.54
C GLY A 178 4.31 -1.16 -5.63
N ALA A 179 4.70 -2.41 -5.38
CA ALA A 179 4.61 -3.44 -6.40
C ALA A 179 3.15 -3.80 -6.77
N GLY A 180 2.21 -3.57 -5.86
CA GLY A 180 0.84 -4.04 -6.02
C GLY A 180 0.75 -5.57 -5.88
N ARG A 181 -0.43 -6.04 -5.52
CA ARG A 181 -0.65 -7.47 -5.23
C ARG A 181 -1.07 -8.21 -6.50
N ASN A 182 -0.49 -9.38 -6.73
CA ASN A 182 -0.92 -10.29 -7.81
C ASN A 182 -2.17 -11.08 -7.42
N VAL A 183 -2.31 -11.36 -6.13
CA VAL A 183 -3.40 -12.18 -5.57
C VAL A 183 -4.05 -11.48 -4.38
N SER A 184 -5.36 -11.68 -4.23
CA SER A 184 -6.07 -11.21 -3.03
C SER A 184 -5.50 -11.87 -1.77
N ARG A 185 -5.59 -11.21 -0.61
CA ARG A 185 -5.16 -11.80 0.68
C ARG A 185 -5.71 -13.20 0.91
N ARG A 186 -7.02 -13.38 0.65
CA ARG A 186 -7.69 -14.68 0.78
C ARG A 186 -7.21 -15.71 -0.24
N ALA A 187 -6.77 -15.30 -1.43
CA ALA A 187 -6.23 -16.22 -2.42
C ALA A 187 -4.80 -16.65 -2.06
N ALA A 188 -3.97 -15.71 -1.59
CA ALA A 188 -2.62 -16.01 -1.09
C ALA A 188 -2.66 -17.03 0.05
N VAL A 189 -3.57 -16.85 1.02
CA VAL A 189 -3.74 -17.80 2.14
C VAL A 189 -4.31 -19.14 1.68
N ARG A 190 -5.26 -19.14 0.74
CA ARG A 190 -5.87 -20.37 0.21
C ARG A 190 -4.90 -21.27 -0.52
N ALA A 191 -3.87 -20.72 -1.18
CA ALA A 191 -2.84 -21.51 -1.85
C ALA A 191 -2.03 -22.41 -0.90
N PHE A 192 -2.12 -22.17 0.41
CA PHE A 192 -1.45 -22.95 1.45
C PHE A 192 -2.41 -23.67 2.39
N GLN A 193 -3.72 -23.62 2.14
CA GLN A 193 -4.64 -24.48 2.87
C GLN A 193 -4.35 -25.92 2.47
N GLN A 194 -4.10 -26.78 3.46
CA GLN A 194 -3.95 -28.20 3.26
C GLN A 194 -5.30 -28.81 2.84
N ASP A 195 -5.29 -30.04 2.33
CA ASP A 195 -6.49 -30.72 1.79
C ASP A 195 -7.61 -30.90 2.84
N ASP A 196 -7.29 -30.79 4.12
CA ASP A 196 -8.24 -30.81 5.24
C ASP A 196 -8.90 -29.44 5.54
N GLY A 197 -8.56 -28.40 4.79
CA GLY A 197 -9.05 -27.04 4.97
C GLY A 197 -8.35 -26.26 6.09
N LEU A 198 -7.37 -26.86 6.77
CA LEU A 198 -6.53 -26.17 7.76
C LEU A 198 -5.44 -25.38 7.04
N GLY A 199 -5.13 -24.19 7.57
CA GLY A 199 -3.98 -23.42 7.11
C GLY A 199 -2.66 -24.13 7.44
N PRO A 200 -1.53 -23.69 6.85
CA PRO A 200 -0.23 -24.28 7.14
C PRO A 200 0.11 -24.14 8.63
N ASP A 201 0.75 -25.16 9.21
CA ASP A 201 1.21 -25.10 10.60
C ASP A 201 2.24 -23.97 10.79
N SER A 202 2.35 -23.45 12.01
CA SER A 202 3.21 -22.33 12.39
C SER A 202 4.68 -22.54 12.02
N LYS A 203 5.18 -23.79 12.05
CA LYS A 203 6.56 -24.11 11.62
C LYS A 203 6.75 -24.02 10.11
N GLU A 204 5.78 -24.50 9.34
CA GLU A 204 5.82 -24.44 7.88
C GLU A 204 5.71 -22.98 7.40
N LEU A 205 4.84 -22.20 8.03
CA LEU A 205 4.74 -20.75 7.83
C LEU A 205 6.07 -20.03 8.04
N GLN A 206 6.77 -20.33 9.14
CA GLN A 206 8.07 -19.72 9.44
C GLN A 206 9.14 -20.14 8.41
N ARG A 207 9.14 -21.39 7.97
CA ARG A 207 10.04 -21.87 6.91
C ARG A 207 9.80 -21.11 5.60
N LEU A 208 8.55 -21.03 5.14
CA LEU A 208 8.18 -20.33 3.91
C LEU A 208 8.56 -18.85 3.95
N VAL A 209 8.35 -18.17 5.08
CA VAL A 209 8.79 -16.78 5.26
C VAL A 209 10.30 -16.68 5.18
N SER A 210 11.03 -17.55 5.88
CA SER A 210 12.51 -17.52 5.91
C SER A 210 13.11 -17.75 4.53
N GLU A 211 12.54 -18.66 3.74
CA GLU A 211 12.95 -18.92 2.34
C GLU A 211 12.71 -17.72 1.43
N GLN A 212 11.64 -16.98 1.65
CA GLN A 212 11.31 -15.79 0.86
C GLN A 212 12.02 -14.52 1.33
N THR A 213 12.58 -14.50 2.54
CA THR A 213 13.26 -13.33 3.11
C THR A 213 14.71 -13.65 3.54
N PRO A 214 15.56 -14.18 2.64
CA PRO A 214 16.93 -14.57 2.99
C PRO A 214 17.73 -13.35 3.46
N GLY A 215 18.43 -13.49 4.59
CA GLY A 215 19.28 -12.43 5.16
C GLY A 215 18.52 -11.27 5.81
N ILE A 216 17.20 -11.35 5.97
CA ILE A 216 16.38 -10.31 6.59
C ILE A 216 15.85 -10.81 7.93
N ALA A 217 16.13 -10.05 9.00
CA ALA A 217 15.58 -10.34 10.32
C ALA A 217 14.10 -9.93 10.39
N VAL A 218 13.19 -10.88 10.11
CA VAL A 218 11.74 -10.66 10.18
C VAL A 218 11.21 -10.95 11.58
N ARG A 219 10.43 -10.01 12.15
CA ARG A 219 9.75 -10.17 13.43
C ARG A 219 8.25 -9.89 13.27
N TRP A 220 7.43 -10.70 13.94
CA TRP A 220 5.98 -10.58 13.96
C TRP A 220 5.51 -10.20 15.36
N TRP A 221 4.83 -9.07 15.51
CA TRP A 221 4.34 -8.57 16.80
C TRP A 221 3.39 -9.58 17.47
N HIS A 222 2.43 -10.10 16.71
CA HIS A 222 1.48 -11.12 17.18
C HIS A 222 2.05 -12.55 17.13
N LYS A 223 3.36 -12.70 16.85
CA LYS A 223 4.09 -13.99 16.77
C LYS A 223 3.63 -14.97 15.67
N LYS A 224 2.48 -14.71 15.02
CA LYS A 224 1.98 -15.47 13.87
C LYS A 224 2.32 -14.76 12.56
N PRO A 225 3.01 -15.42 11.62
CA PRO A 225 3.29 -14.85 10.31
C PRO A 225 2.03 -14.61 9.48
N ASP A 226 2.03 -13.53 8.68
CA ASP A 226 1.00 -13.26 7.68
C ASP A 226 1.57 -13.50 6.28
N LEU A 227 1.20 -14.63 5.66
CA LEU A 227 1.58 -14.98 4.28
C LEU A 227 1.07 -13.99 3.25
N SER A 228 0.05 -13.23 3.57
CA SER A 228 -0.49 -12.24 2.65
C SER A 228 0.44 -11.04 2.49
N GLU A 229 1.50 -10.91 3.30
CA GLU A 229 2.47 -9.83 3.23
C GLU A 229 3.87 -10.27 2.77
N THR A 230 4.02 -11.54 2.39
CA THR A 230 5.29 -12.10 1.89
C THR A 230 5.51 -11.78 0.40
N PRO A 231 6.76 -11.85 -0.10
CA PRO A 231 7.12 -11.50 -1.48
C PRO A 231 6.22 -12.11 -2.57
N MET A 232 5.80 -13.36 -2.39
CA MET A 232 4.94 -14.05 -3.36
C MET A 232 3.56 -13.39 -3.59
N ALA A 233 3.09 -12.56 -2.65
CA ALA A 233 1.81 -11.86 -2.80
C ALA A 233 1.90 -10.65 -3.75
N TYR A 234 3.10 -10.23 -4.13
CA TYR A 234 3.39 -8.99 -4.83
C TYR A 234 3.91 -9.22 -6.26
N LYS A 235 3.82 -8.19 -7.11
CA LYS A 235 4.47 -8.20 -8.43
C LYS A 235 5.99 -8.23 -8.28
N PRO A 236 6.72 -8.78 -9.28
CA PRO A 236 8.18 -8.71 -9.30
C PRO A 236 8.68 -7.27 -9.22
N ALA A 237 9.59 -7.02 -8.29
CA ALA A 237 10.25 -5.72 -8.12
C ALA A 237 10.84 -5.16 -9.43
N ALA A 238 11.48 -6.03 -10.22
CA ALA A 238 12.07 -5.67 -11.51
C ALA A 238 11.03 -5.14 -12.52
N GLN A 239 9.82 -5.71 -12.53
CA GLN A 239 8.75 -5.27 -13.42
C GLN A 239 8.32 -3.84 -13.08
N VAL A 240 8.18 -3.52 -11.80
CA VAL A 240 7.77 -2.19 -11.33
C VAL A 240 8.82 -1.15 -11.68
N LYS A 241 10.10 -1.46 -11.47
CA LYS A 241 11.22 -0.59 -11.88
C LYS A 241 11.22 -0.35 -13.40
N ALA A 242 11.04 -1.41 -14.19
CA ALA A 242 10.98 -1.29 -15.64
C ALA A 242 9.81 -0.40 -16.09
N GLN A 243 8.63 -0.53 -15.47
CA GLN A 243 7.48 0.33 -15.75
C GLN A 243 7.72 1.79 -15.38
N ILE A 244 8.32 2.06 -14.20
CA ILE A 244 8.67 3.43 -13.79
C ILE A 244 9.57 4.08 -14.84
N ALA A 245 10.59 3.36 -15.32
CA ALA A 245 11.52 3.84 -16.34
C ALA A 245 10.85 4.02 -17.71
N GLN A 246 10.10 3.00 -18.18
CA GLN A 246 9.44 2.99 -19.48
C GLN A 246 8.45 4.15 -19.65
N PHE A 247 7.65 4.42 -18.61
CA PHE A 247 6.64 5.48 -18.64
C PHE A 247 7.16 6.82 -18.08
N GLY A 248 8.45 6.89 -17.72
CA GLY A 248 9.07 8.11 -17.19
C GLY A 248 8.34 8.68 -15.97
N LEU A 249 7.86 7.82 -15.06
CA LEU A 249 7.01 8.24 -13.93
C LEU A 249 7.83 8.91 -12.81
N ALA A 250 9.04 8.40 -12.60
CA ALA A 250 9.99 8.92 -11.62
C ALA A 250 11.41 8.44 -11.99
N GLU A 251 12.41 9.07 -11.40
CA GLU A 251 13.81 8.66 -11.50
C GLU A 251 14.25 7.96 -10.23
N VAL A 252 14.77 6.73 -10.33
CA VAL A 252 15.28 5.98 -9.18
C VAL A 252 16.69 6.45 -8.87
N VAL A 253 16.87 7.12 -7.73
CA VAL A 253 18.16 7.71 -7.32
C VAL A 253 18.91 6.86 -6.29
N ALA A 254 18.19 6.05 -5.50
CA ALA A 254 18.81 5.13 -4.55
C ALA A 254 17.89 3.95 -4.20
N GLU A 255 18.49 2.93 -3.56
CA GLU A 255 17.79 1.75 -3.06
C GLU A 255 18.09 1.54 -1.58
N ILE A 256 17.04 1.49 -0.76
CA ILE A 256 17.14 1.16 0.66
C ILE A 256 16.97 -0.35 0.79
N ARG A 257 18.05 -1.05 1.13
CA ARG A 257 18.03 -2.51 1.31
C ARG A 257 17.55 -2.87 2.73
N PRO A 258 16.50 -3.68 2.89
CA PRO A 258 16.02 -4.06 4.22
C PRO A 258 17.02 -4.97 4.93
N LEU A 259 17.40 -4.61 6.16
CA LEU A 259 18.19 -5.47 7.07
C LEU A 259 17.29 -6.28 8.01
N GLY A 260 16.11 -5.74 8.31
CA GLY A 260 15.11 -6.36 9.16
C GLY A 260 13.74 -5.75 8.91
N CYS A 261 12.70 -6.48 9.26
CA CYS A 261 11.32 -6.07 9.06
C CYS A 261 10.49 -6.43 10.29
N ILE A 262 9.75 -5.46 10.84
CA ILE A 262 8.81 -5.70 11.94
C ILE A 262 7.40 -5.52 11.41
N MET A 263 6.62 -6.59 11.45
CA MET A 263 5.26 -6.64 10.94
C MET A 263 4.30 -6.97 12.07
N ALA A 264 3.04 -6.53 11.94
CA ALA A 264 2.01 -6.84 12.96
C ALA A 264 1.80 -8.36 13.08
N GLY A 265 1.71 -9.06 11.94
CA GLY A 265 1.35 -10.47 11.89
C GLY A 265 -0.14 -10.69 12.10
N ASP A 266 -0.53 -11.96 12.14
CA ASP A 266 -1.92 -12.33 12.36
C ASP A 266 -2.28 -12.18 13.84
N ALA A 267 -3.16 -11.22 14.14
CA ALA A 267 -3.69 -11.00 15.48
C ALA A 267 -4.66 -12.10 15.94
N GLY A 268 -5.03 -13.03 15.04
CA GLY A 268 -6.11 -13.97 15.23
C GLY A 268 -7.49 -13.29 15.20
N PRO A 269 -8.57 -14.05 15.39
CA PRO A 269 -9.90 -13.48 15.55
C PRO A 269 -9.91 -12.51 16.74
N ARG A 270 -10.62 -11.38 16.60
CA ARG A 270 -10.72 -10.40 17.68
C ARG A 270 -11.41 -11.07 18.88
N PRO A 271 -11.03 -10.80 20.14
CA PRO A 271 -11.61 -11.49 21.30
C PRO A 271 -13.14 -11.42 21.40
N TRP A 272 -13.76 -10.39 20.81
CA TRP A 272 -15.22 -10.22 20.72
C TRP A 272 -15.84 -10.79 19.43
N GLU A 273 -15.03 -11.11 18.43
CA GLU A 273 -15.41 -11.98 17.31
C GLU A 273 -15.22 -13.43 17.77
N ARG A 274 -16.17 -13.91 18.58
CA ARG A 274 -16.41 -15.35 18.66
C ARG A 274 -16.66 -15.84 17.24
N ASP A 275 -16.04 -16.96 16.86
CA ASP A 275 -16.51 -17.74 15.72
C ASP A 275 -17.98 -18.03 15.99
N LYS A 276 -18.87 -17.22 15.40
CA LYS A 276 -20.30 -17.47 15.49
C LYS A 276 -20.49 -18.65 14.56
N ASP A 277 -20.79 -19.81 15.13
CA ASP A 277 -21.32 -20.93 14.36
C ASP A 277 -22.35 -20.38 13.38
N LEU A 278 -22.07 -20.56 12.09
CA LEU A 278 -22.97 -20.11 11.04
C LEU A 278 -24.36 -20.66 11.37
N THR A 279 -25.35 -19.78 11.44
CA THR A 279 -26.72 -20.21 11.71
C THR A 279 -27.14 -21.24 10.65
N PRO A 280 -28.04 -22.18 10.96
CA PRO A 280 -28.52 -23.16 9.97
C PRO A 280 -28.99 -22.49 8.67
N LYS A 281 -29.57 -21.28 8.77
CA LYS A 281 -29.96 -20.46 7.62
C LYS A 281 -28.78 -19.97 6.78
N GLN A 282 -27.69 -19.54 7.42
CA GLN A 282 -26.47 -19.13 6.73
C GLN A 282 -25.74 -20.32 6.09
N LYS A 283 -25.70 -21.47 6.76
CA LYS A 283 -25.15 -22.72 6.20
C LYS A 283 -25.92 -23.14 4.93
N ARG A 284 -27.26 -23.18 4.99
CA ARG A 284 -28.12 -23.45 3.82
C ARG A 284 -27.95 -22.43 2.70
N GLN A 285 -27.75 -21.15 3.00
CA GLN A 285 -27.50 -20.13 1.99
C GLN A 285 -26.14 -20.29 1.29
N ILE A 286 -25.11 -20.74 2.02
CA ILE A 286 -23.79 -21.04 1.45
C ILE A 286 -23.89 -22.27 0.55
N GLU A 287 -24.58 -23.31 1.00
CA GLU A 287 -24.84 -24.55 0.24
C GLU A 287 -25.61 -24.26 -1.05
N HIS A 288 -26.74 -23.53 -0.98
CA HIS A 288 -27.47 -23.09 -2.17
C HIS A 288 -26.67 -22.17 -3.11
N ARG A 289 -25.66 -21.45 -2.62
CA ARG A 289 -24.75 -20.65 -3.46
C ARG A 289 -23.68 -21.52 -4.10
N ALA A 290 -23.20 -22.55 -3.41
CA ALA A 290 -22.27 -23.53 -3.96
C ALA A 290 -22.94 -24.39 -5.04
N ASP A 291 -24.18 -24.84 -4.80
CA ASP A 291 -24.97 -25.59 -5.78
C ASP A 291 -25.30 -24.77 -7.01
N ARG A 292 -25.68 -23.50 -6.83
CA ARG A 292 -25.87 -22.58 -7.96
C ARG A 292 -24.60 -22.37 -8.77
N ARG A 293 -23.42 -22.36 -8.13
CA ARG A 293 -22.13 -22.28 -8.84
C ARG A 293 -21.79 -23.56 -9.58
N LYS A 294 -22.08 -24.74 -9.01
CA LYS A 294 -21.94 -26.04 -9.69
C LYS A 294 -22.88 -26.16 -10.89
N SER A 295 -24.15 -25.81 -10.71
CA SER A 295 -25.16 -25.74 -11.77
C SER A 295 -24.71 -24.80 -12.90
N ARG A 296 -24.23 -23.59 -12.59
CA ARG A 296 -23.73 -22.66 -13.61
C ARG A 296 -22.49 -23.16 -14.33
N ARG A 297 -21.62 -23.91 -13.64
CA ARG A 297 -20.40 -24.49 -14.24
C ARG A 297 -20.70 -25.72 -15.09
N GLY A 298 -21.74 -26.50 -14.76
CA GLY A 298 -22.22 -27.62 -15.57
C GLY A 298 -23.03 -27.18 -16.79
N LEU A 299 -23.72 -26.03 -16.71
CA LEU A 299 -24.38 -25.42 -17.87
C LEU A 299 -23.37 -24.86 -18.88
N LEU A 300 -22.20 -24.41 -18.43
CA LEU A 300 -21.10 -23.95 -19.29
C LEU A 300 -20.30 -25.10 -19.93
N SER A 301 -20.53 -26.37 -19.54
CA SER A 301 -19.82 -27.54 -20.10
C SER A 301 -20.68 -28.35 -21.08
N TRP A 302 -21.86 -27.86 -21.45
CA TRP A 302 -22.79 -28.53 -22.38
C TRP A 302 -22.79 -27.93 -23.79
N ASP A 303 -22.04 -26.84 -24.02
CA ASP A 303 -21.97 -26.16 -25.32
C ASP A 303 -20.77 -26.62 -26.19
N ASP A 304 -20.00 -27.63 -25.76
CA ASP A 304 -18.88 -28.20 -26.51
C ASP A 304 -19.07 -29.73 -26.70
N ASP A 305 -20.01 -30.13 -27.56
CA ASP A 305 -20.05 -31.51 -28.09
C ASP A 305 -20.32 -31.46 -29.60
N PRO A 306 -19.28 -31.56 -30.46
CA PRO A 306 -19.43 -31.48 -31.91
C PRO A 306 -19.51 -32.88 -32.53
N GLU A 307 -20.44 -33.74 -32.13
CA GLU A 307 -20.69 -35.00 -32.86
C GLU A 307 -22.19 -35.33 -32.91
N GLY A 308 -22.84 -34.88 -33.98
CA GLY A 308 -24.13 -35.40 -34.43
C GLY A 308 -23.95 -36.06 -35.80
N GLY A 309 -23.62 -37.35 -35.79
CA GLY A 309 -23.63 -38.22 -36.96
C GLY A 309 -25.01 -38.88 -37.15
N GLU A 310 -25.35 -39.01 -38.44
CA GLU A 310 -26.51 -39.66 -39.07
C GLU A 310 -27.87 -38.93 -39.04
#